data_AF-A0ABD2PBM0-F1
#
_entry.id   AF-A0ABD2PBM0-F1
#
_cell.length_a   1.000
_cell.length_b   1.000
_cell.length_c   1.000
_cell.angle_alpha   90.00
_cell.angle_beta   90.00
_cell.angle_gamma   90.00
#
_symmetry.space_group_name_H-M   'P 1'
#
loop_
_entity.id
_entity.type
_entity.pdbx_description
1 polymer ?
#
loop_
_entity_poly.entity_id
_entity_poly.type
_entity_poly.pdbx_seq_one_letter_code
_entity_poly.pdbx_strand_id
1 'polypeptide(L)'
;MCQSRPNDDSVTKISEHDSSDLKFGFKIFLTNEDPVLLIDSIEKTLITLNVASVSNVIIAFGEKKNDVSEIKSVWTALEDYVLQNKISKIGIADLEEEPFRALYDWATVKPSIIQINLSTCCVVSPTLQAFCKDNEIQLLTHSDPTDILPKSSLDIVLGKEFLLKWVVRFLVHIKCRGVLTTKGYLLSLGK
;
A
#
# COMPACT_ATOMS: atom_id res chain seq x y z
N MET A 1 -2.27 11.93 -15.06
CA MET A 1 -1.34 12.98 -14.58
C MET A 1 -1.33 12.88 -13.07
N CYS A 2 -0.16 12.74 -12.43
CA CYS A 2 -0.09 12.71 -10.96
C CYS A 2 -0.17 14.14 -10.44
N GLN A 3 -1.02 14.37 -9.44
CA GLN A 3 -1.18 15.69 -8.81
C GLN A 3 -0.68 15.64 -7.36
N SER A 4 0.17 16.59 -7.00
CA SER A 4 0.56 16.89 -5.61
C SER A 4 -0.15 18.17 -5.15
N ARG A 5 -0.20 18.40 -3.83
CA ARG A 5 -0.83 19.62 -3.27
C ARG A 5 0.01 20.85 -3.59
N PRO A 6 -0.60 22.03 -3.83
CA PRO A 6 0.14 23.30 -3.81
C PRO A 6 0.78 23.46 -2.42
N ASN A 7 2.10 23.69 -2.36
CA ASN A 7 2.92 23.67 -1.13
C ASN A 7 3.11 22.31 -0.46
N ASP A 8 3.19 21.21 -1.22
CA ASP A 8 3.64 19.93 -0.68
C ASP A 8 5.10 20.01 -0.18
N ASP A 9 5.27 20.14 1.13
CA ASP A 9 6.57 20.22 1.81
C ASP A 9 7.15 18.83 2.14
N SER A 10 6.51 17.74 1.67
CA SER A 10 6.96 16.38 1.95
C SER A 10 8.38 16.14 1.45
N VAL A 11 8.71 16.60 0.24
CA VAL A 11 10.07 16.45 -0.32
C VAL A 11 11.08 17.27 0.48
N THR A 12 10.70 18.47 0.91
CA THR A 12 11.55 19.31 1.76
C THR A 12 11.84 18.64 3.10
N LYS A 13 10.81 18.15 3.80
CA LYS A 13 10.95 17.40 5.07
C LYS A 13 11.75 16.11 4.92
N ILE A 14 11.64 15.44 3.77
CA ILE A 14 12.44 14.24 3.47
C ILE A 14 13.92 14.65 3.30
N SER A 15 14.20 15.75 2.60
CA SER A 15 15.57 16.24 2.37
C SER A 15 16.28 16.79 3.60
N GLU A 16 15.54 17.11 4.67
CA GLU A 16 16.08 17.53 5.97
C GLU A 16 16.76 16.39 6.75
N HIS A 17 16.59 15.15 6.31
CA HIS A 17 17.15 13.96 6.94
C HIS A 17 17.95 13.14 5.93
N ASP A 18 18.98 12.43 6.40
CA ASP A 18 19.64 11.43 5.57
C ASP A 18 18.65 10.31 5.21
N SER A 19 18.61 9.94 3.94
CA SER A 19 17.69 8.91 3.43
C SER A 19 17.91 7.54 4.12
N SER A 20 19.12 7.28 4.62
CA SER A 20 19.45 6.11 5.43
C SER A 20 18.71 6.07 6.77
N ASP A 21 18.31 7.22 7.30
CA ASP A 21 17.64 7.34 8.60
C ASP A 21 16.11 7.33 8.46
N LEU A 22 15.60 7.36 7.23
CA LEU A 22 14.19 7.36 6.93
C LEU A 22 13.66 5.96 6.59
N LYS A 23 12.45 5.69 7.05
CA LYS A 23 11.69 4.49 6.73
C LYS A 23 10.42 4.90 5.99
N PHE A 24 10.34 4.50 4.73
CA PHE A 24 9.19 4.77 3.87
C PHE A 24 8.22 3.59 3.91
N GLY A 25 6.93 3.89 4.05
CA GLY A 25 5.85 2.91 3.97
C GLY A 25 4.77 3.38 3.02
N PHE A 26 4.40 2.56 2.04
CA PHE A 26 3.33 2.83 1.09
C PHE A 26 2.14 1.90 1.37
N LYS A 27 0.93 2.46 1.36
CA LYS A 27 -0.31 1.70 1.18
C LYS A 27 -0.92 2.10 -0.15
N ILE A 28 -1.01 1.14 -1.06
CA ILE A 28 -1.46 1.34 -2.43
C ILE A 28 -2.89 0.81 -2.53
N PHE A 29 -3.82 1.71 -2.83
CA PHE A 29 -5.22 1.41 -3.10
C PHE A 29 -5.39 1.29 -4.62
N LEU A 30 -5.62 0.07 -5.09
CA LEU A 30 -5.84 -0.22 -6.50
C LEU A 30 -7.33 -0.28 -6.80
N THR A 31 -7.72 0.22 -7.98
CA THR A 31 -9.12 0.14 -8.44
C THR A 31 -9.45 -1.20 -9.08
N ASN A 32 -8.44 -1.97 -9.50
CA ASN A 32 -8.56 -3.32 -10.04
C ASN A 32 -7.23 -4.09 -9.89
N GLU A 33 -7.20 -5.34 -10.32
CA GLU A 33 -6.06 -6.26 -10.19
C GLU A 33 -5.10 -6.17 -11.38
N ASP A 34 -4.90 -4.97 -11.92
CA ASP A 34 -3.96 -4.73 -13.01
C ASP A 34 -2.54 -4.47 -12.48
N PRO A 35 -1.56 -5.36 -12.72
CA PRO A 35 -0.18 -5.16 -12.32
C PRO A 35 0.44 -3.89 -12.90
N VAL A 36 -0.04 -3.41 -14.05
CA VAL A 36 0.44 -2.17 -14.66
C VAL A 36 0.14 -0.97 -13.78
N LEU A 37 -1.03 -0.93 -13.14
CA LEU A 37 -1.39 0.15 -12.21
C LEU A 37 -0.54 0.10 -10.94
N LEU A 38 -0.24 -1.09 -10.45
CA LEU A 38 0.67 -1.27 -9.32
C LEU A 38 2.07 -0.73 -9.66
N ILE A 39 2.66 -1.18 -10.76
CA ILE A 39 4.00 -0.77 -11.21
C ILE A 39 4.04 0.75 -11.41
N ASP A 40 3.05 1.31 -12.11
CA ASP A 40 2.93 2.76 -12.32
C ASP A 40 2.87 3.53 -10.99
N SER A 41 2.12 3.03 -10.01
CA SER A 41 1.99 3.65 -8.69
C SER A 41 3.29 3.63 -7.88
N ILE A 42 4.04 2.53 -7.92
CA ILE A 42 5.31 2.38 -7.20
C ILE A 42 6.36 3.30 -7.83
N GLU A 43 6.60 3.19 -9.13
CA GLU A 43 7.65 3.98 -9.81
C GLU A 43 7.39 5.48 -9.68
N LYS A 44 6.15 5.93 -9.90
CA LYS A 44 5.83 7.35 -9.74
C LYS A 44 5.95 7.84 -8.32
N THR A 45 5.62 7.02 -7.32
CA THR A 45 5.79 7.40 -5.92
C THR A 45 7.27 7.50 -5.55
N LEU A 46 8.09 6.52 -5.96
CA LEU A 46 9.55 6.54 -5.74
C LEU A 46 10.19 7.77 -6.38
N ILE A 47 9.84 8.08 -7.63
CA ILE A 47 10.33 9.27 -8.36
C ILE A 47 9.86 10.56 -7.66
N THR A 48 8.58 10.66 -7.29
CA THR A 48 8.01 11.87 -6.67
C THR A 48 8.65 12.16 -5.31
N LEU A 49 8.93 11.14 -4.52
CA LEU A 49 9.58 11.28 -3.22
C LEU A 49 11.12 11.31 -3.31
N ASN A 50 11.68 11.13 -4.52
CA ASN A 50 13.11 11.03 -4.79
C ASN A 50 13.81 9.98 -3.91
N VAL A 51 13.25 8.77 -3.88
CA VAL A 51 13.78 7.64 -3.08
C VAL A 51 14.02 6.41 -3.95
N ALA A 52 15.12 5.70 -3.68
CA ALA A 52 15.50 4.52 -4.43
C ALA A 52 14.75 3.25 -4.00
N SER A 53 14.34 3.17 -2.73
CA SER A 53 13.66 2.01 -2.17
C SER A 53 12.68 2.40 -1.07
N VAL A 54 11.75 1.50 -0.79
CA VAL A 54 10.71 1.64 0.24
C VAL A 54 10.75 0.45 1.18
N SER A 55 10.52 0.68 2.47
CA SER A 55 10.63 -0.40 3.46
C SER A 55 9.43 -1.31 3.45
N ASN A 56 8.21 -0.74 3.43
CA ASN A 56 6.98 -1.51 3.50
C ASN A 56 6.03 -1.09 2.38
N VAL A 57 5.49 -2.04 1.62
CA VAL A 57 4.39 -1.82 0.68
C VAL A 57 3.22 -2.72 1.04
N ILE A 58 2.04 -2.15 1.18
CA ILE A 58 0.80 -2.86 1.46
C ILE A 58 -0.18 -2.55 0.34
N ILE A 59 -0.64 -3.58 -0.38
CA ILE A 59 -1.70 -3.42 -1.38
C ILE A 59 -3.08 -3.58 -0.75
N ALA A 60 -4.03 -2.79 -1.22
CA ALA A 60 -5.43 -2.83 -0.83
C ALA A 60 -6.29 -2.68 -2.09
N PHE A 61 -7.38 -3.45 -2.14
CA PHE A 61 -8.36 -3.39 -3.22
C PHE A 61 -9.64 -2.73 -2.69
N GLY A 62 -10.31 -1.92 -3.52
CA GLY A 62 -11.48 -1.15 -3.09
C GLY A 62 -12.69 -2.00 -2.69
N GLU A 63 -12.83 -3.18 -3.28
CA GLU A 63 -13.84 -4.17 -2.90
C GLU A 63 -13.18 -5.35 -2.19
N LYS A 64 -13.91 -6.02 -1.29
CA LYS A 64 -13.42 -7.25 -0.65
C LYS A 64 -13.14 -8.29 -1.72
N LYS A 65 -11.89 -8.74 -1.82
CA LYS A 65 -11.46 -9.73 -2.79
C LYS A 65 -11.34 -11.10 -2.14
N ASN A 66 -12.02 -12.07 -2.73
CA ASN A 66 -11.96 -13.47 -2.32
C ASN A 66 -11.23 -14.35 -3.35
N ASP A 67 -11.06 -13.89 -4.60
CA ASP A 67 -10.33 -14.65 -5.62
C ASP A 67 -8.83 -14.36 -5.54
N VAL A 68 -8.06 -15.37 -5.13
CA VAL A 68 -6.60 -15.32 -5.05
C VAL A 68 -5.97 -15.22 -6.44
N SER A 69 -6.63 -15.71 -7.49
CA SER A 69 -6.07 -15.77 -8.84
C SER A 69 -5.76 -14.38 -9.40
N GLU A 70 -6.64 -13.41 -9.16
CA GLU A 70 -6.43 -12.02 -9.55
C GLU A 70 -5.34 -11.36 -8.70
N ILE A 71 -5.27 -11.69 -7.40
CA ILE A 71 -4.23 -11.17 -6.50
C ILE A 71 -2.85 -11.66 -6.92
N LYS A 72 -2.72 -12.89 -7.41
CA LYS A 72 -1.44 -13.49 -7.82
C LYS A 72 -0.72 -12.68 -8.90
N SER A 73 -1.44 -12.14 -9.89
CA SER A 73 -0.82 -11.35 -10.97
C SER A 73 -0.16 -10.07 -10.43
N VAL A 74 -0.86 -9.36 -9.54
CA VAL A 74 -0.37 -8.17 -8.85
C VAL A 74 0.75 -8.54 -7.88
N TRP A 75 0.63 -9.68 -7.20
CA TRP A 75 1.62 -10.17 -6.25
C TRP A 75 2.96 -10.46 -6.93
N THR A 76 2.97 -11.15 -8.08
CA THR A 76 4.20 -11.42 -8.85
C THR A 76 4.98 -10.13 -9.13
N ALA A 77 4.29 -9.05 -9.50
CA ALA A 77 4.96 -7.76 -9.71
C ALA A 77 5.60 -7.22 -8.42
N LEU A 78 4.95 -7.37 -7.26
CA LEU A 78 5.57 -7.03 -5.96
C LEU A 78 6.81 -7.88 -5.66
N GLU A 79 6.77 -9.18 -5.98
CA GLU A 79 7.90 -10.09 -5.78
C GLU A 79 9.13 -9.58 -6.54
N ASP A 80 8.95 -9.18 -7.81
CA ASP A 80 10.04 -8.63 -8.64
C ASP A 80 10.70 -7.40 -8.01
N TYR A 81 9.91 -6.52 -7.38
CA TYR A 81 10.43 -5.35 -6.67
C TYR A 81 11.22 -5.71 -5.41
N VAL A 82 10.83 -6.78 -4.71
CA VAL A 82 11.60 -7.28 -3.56
C VAL A 82 12.90 -7.90 -4.02
N LEU A 83 12.88 -8.70 -5.09
CA LEU A 83 14.08 -9.32 -5.67
C LEU A 83 15.07 -8.27 -6.20
N GLN A 84 14.58 -7.12 -6.67
CA GLN A 84 15.40 -5.97 -7.08
C GLN A 84 15.88 -5.10 -5.90
N ASN A 85 15.59 -5.47 -4.65
CA ASN A 85 15.88 -4.68 -3.44
C ASN A 85 15.26 -3.27 -3.42
N LYS A 86 14.21 -3.03 -4.23
CA LYS A 86 13.46 -1.77 -4.21
C LYS A 86 12.40 -1.76 -3.11
N ILE A 87 11.90 -2.93 -2.68
CA ILE A 87 10.96 -3.07 -1.56
C ILE A 87 11.52 -4.06 -0.55
N SER A 88 11.52 -3.73 0.75
CA SER A 88 12.00 -4.67 1.78
C SER A 88 10.92 -5.64 2.29
N LYS A 89 9.69 -5.15 2.47
CA LYS A 89 8.56 -5.91 3.02
C LYS A 89 7.30 -5.63 2.22
N ILE A 90 6.61 -6.69 1.84
CA ILE A 90 5.34 -6.63 1.12
C ILE A 90 4.22 -7.24 1.96
N GLY A 91 3.00 -6.75 1.74
CA GLY A 91 1.81 -7.19 2.43
C GLY A 91 0.52 -6.82 1.73
N ILE A 92 -0.58 -7.29 2.29
CA ILE A 92 -1.93 -7.10 1.75
C ILE A 92 -2.90 -6.69 2.85
N ALA A 93 -3.89 -5.88 2.50
CA ALA A 93 -4.98 -5.49 3.39
C ALA A 93 -6.28 -6.21 3.04
N ASP A 94 -7.09 -6.46 4.06
CA ASP A 94 -8.50 -6.90 3.97
C ASP A 94 -8.73 -8.21 3.20
N LEU A 95 -7.74 -9.09 3.20
CA LEU A 95 -7.85 -10.45 2.69
C LEU A 95 -8.30 -11.41 3.81
N GLU A 96 -9.30 -12.24 3.53
CA GLU A 96 -9.77 -13.26 4.48
C GLU A 96 -8.72 -14.35 4.72
N GLU A 97 -8.84 -15.08 5.83
CA GLU A 97 -7.81 -16.03 6.27
C GLU A 97 -7.51 -17.13 5.24
N GLU A 98 -8.55 -17.75 4.65
CA GLU A 98 -8.38 -18.83 3.67
C GLU A 98 -7.67 -18.34 2.39
N PRO A 99 -8.13 -17.28 1.70
CA PRO A 99 -7.40 -16.67 0.59
C PRO A 99 -5.98 -16.22 0.94
N PHE A 100 -5.77 -15.68 2.14
CA PHE A 100 -4.44 -15.24 2.59
C PHE A 100 -3.46 -16.40 2.74
N ARG A 101 -3.90 -17.51 3.34
CA ARG A 101 -3.08 -18.73 3.45
C ARG A 101 -2.75 -19.29 2.07
N ALA A 102 -3.73 -19.34 1.17
CA ALA A 102 -3.51 -19.80 -0.20
C ALA A 102 -2.51 -18.91 -0.97
N LEU A 103 -2.59 -17.58 -0.80
CA LEU A 103 -1.59 -16.65 -1.35
C LEU A 103 -0.22 -16.89 -0.72
N TYR A 104 -0.16 -17.00 0.61
CA TYR A 104 1.07 -17.24 1.35
C TYR A 104 1.76 -18.52 0.86
N ASP A 105 1.04 -19.64 0.76
CA ASP A 105 1.62 -20.92 0.35
C ASP A 105 2.14 -20.87 -1.10
N TRP A 106 1.41 -20.20 -2.00
CA TRP A 106 1.78 -20.07 -3.40
C TRP A 106 2.96 -19.12 -3.67
N ALA A 107 3.05 -18.00 -2.93
CA ALA A 107 4.00 -16.93 -3.20
C ALA A 107 5.46 -17.37 -3.07
N THR A 108 6.34 -16.88 -3.95
CA THR A 108 7.80 -17.06 -3.84
C THR A 108 8.34 -16.12 -2.76
N VAL A 109 7.92 -14.85 -2.81
CA VAL A 109 8.19 -13.86 -1.78
C VAL A 109 6.94 -13.74 -0.92
N LYS A 110 7.02 -14.31 0.29
CA LYS A 110 5.88 -14.43 1.19
C LYS A 110 5.37 -13.06 1.68
N PRO A 111 4.05 -12.87 1.85
CA PRO A 111 3.52 -11.69 2.52
C PRO A 111 4.06 -11.64 3.95
N SER A 112 4.77 -10.57 4.26
CA SER A 112 5.35 -10.32 5.59
C SER A 112 4.44 -9.45 6.47
N ILE A 113 3.36 -8.92 5.90
CA ILE A 113 2.41 -8.04 6.56
C ILE A 113 0.99 -8.41 6.10
N ILE A 114 0.06 -8.53 7.03
CA ILE A 114 -1.37 -8.55 6.76
C ILE A 114 -2.04 -7.41 7.52
N GLN A 115 -2.88 -6.65 6.82
CA GLN A 115 -3.67 -5.56 7.39
C GLN A 115 -5.14 -5.96 7.45
N ILE A 116 -5.79 -5.67 8.58
CA ILE A 116 -7.21 -5.95 8.77
C ILE A 116 -7.96 -4.68 9.17
N ASN A 117 -9.14 -4.48 8.59
CA ASN A 117 -10.00 -3.36 8.94
C ASN A 117 -10.87 -3.65 10.16
N LEU A 118 -10.60 -2.91 11.24
CA LEU A 118 -11.32 -3.04 12.52
C LEU A 118 -12.80 -2.65 12.41
N SER A 119 -13.20 -1.82 11.44
CA SER A 119 -14.61 -1.48 11.26
C SER A 119 -15.43 -2.64 10.71
N THR A 120 -14.78 -3.63 10.09
CA THR A 120 -15.44 -4.83 9.53
C THR A 120 -15.13 -6.11 10.29
N CYS A 121 -14.21 -6.05 11.26
CA CYS A 121 -13.76 -7.21 12.03
C CYS A 121 -13.53 -6.78 13.49
N CYS A 122 -14.53 -6.97 14.35
CA CYS A 122 -14.47 -6.58 15.76
C CYS A 122 -13.46 -7.42 16.58
N VAL A 123 -13.12 -8.62 16.10
CA VAL A 123 -12.18 -9.55 16.74
C VAL A 123 -11.41 -10.29 15.66
N VAL A 124 -10.09 -10.18 15.67
CA VAL A 124 -9.23 -10.95 14.76
C VAL A 124 -9.30 -12.42 15.11
N SER A 125 -9.51 -13.29 14.12
CA SER A 125 -9.56 -14.74 14.37
C SER A 125 -8.30 -15.25 15.09
N PRO A 126 -8.42 -16.01 16.19
CA PRO A 126 -7.26 -16.60 16.87
C PRO A 126 -6.41 -17.49 15.96
N THR A 127 -7.02 -18.14 14.97
CA THR A 127 -6.32 -18.99 13.99
C THR A 127 -5.39 -18.18 13.09
N LEU A 128 -5.86 -17.02 12.61
CA LEU A 128 -5.04 -16.08 11.85
C LEU A 128 -3.91 -15.48 12.70
N GLN A 129 -4.19 -15.13 13.97
CA GLN A 129 -3.16 -14.62 14.88
C GLN A 129 -2.03 -15.62 15.11
N ALA A 130 -2.38 -16.90 15.37
CA ALA A 130 -1.40 -17.98 15.53
C ALA A 130 -0.57 -18.15 14.25
N PHE A 131 -1.23 -18.20 13.09
CA PHE A 131 -0.54 -18.31 11.80
C PHE A 131 0.45 -17.17 11.55
N CYS A 132 0.04 -15.92 11.82
CA CYS A 132 0.92 -14.78 11.66
C CYS A 132 2.12 -14.85 12.60
N LYS A 133 1.91 -15.27 13.85
CA LYS A 133 2.98 -15.43 14.84
C LYS A 133 3.98 -16.51 14.42
N ASP A 134 3.49 -17.67 14.01
CA ASP A 134 4.33 -18.82 13.65
C ASP A 134 5.15 -18.59 12.38
N ASN A 135 4.68 -17.71 11.50
CA ASN A 135 5.33 -17.35 10.23
C ASN A 135 6.00 -15.96 10.24
N GLU A 136 6.13 -15.33 11.42
CA GLU A 136 6.72 -13.99 11.58
C GLU A 136 6.06 -12.89 10.71
N ILE A 137 4.77 -13.04 10.42
CA ILE A 137 3.96 -12.09 9.66
C ILE A 137 3.48 -10.99 10.60
N GLN A 138 3.67 -9.73 10.20
CA GLN A 138 3.18 -8.59 10.95
C GLN A 138 1.68 -8.43 10.73
N LEU A 139 0.89 -8.75 11.76
CA LEU A 139 -0.54 -8.48 11.80
C LEU A 139 -0.78 -7.03 12.24
N LEU A 140 -1.33 -6.20 11.35
CA LEU A 140 -1.59 -4.79 11.57
C LEU A 140 -3.08 -4.47 11.43
N THR A 141 -3.55 -3.42 12.09
CA THR A 141 -4.93 -2.94 12.00
C THR A 141 -5.00 -1.60 11.29
N HIS A 142 -6.08 -1.34 10.57
CA HIS A 142 -6.40 -0.02 10.03
C HIS A 142 -7.88 0.32 10.14
N SER A 143 -8.21 1.57 9.81
CA SER A 143 -9.56 2.14 9.80
C SER A 143 -9.75 2.95 8.51
N ASP A 144 -9.20 2.45 7.41
CA ASP A 144 -9.39 3.09 6.11
C ASP A 144 -10.85 2.87 5.67
N PRO A 145 -11.48 3.84 5.01
CA PRO A 145 -12.79 3.61 4.40
C PRO A 145 -12.66 2.57 3.29
N THR A 146 -13.75 1.84 3.01
CA THR A 146 -13.82 0.86 1.92
C THR A 146 -13.49 1.50 0.57
N ASP A 147 -14.09 2.67 0.32
CA ASP A 147 -13.74 3.51 -0.82
C ASP A 147 -12.94 4.72 -0.32
N ILE A 148 -11.64 4.73 -0.64
CA ILE A 148 -10.71 5.79 -0.22
C ILE A 148 -11.02 7.13 -0.88
N LEU A 149 -11.64 7.12 -2.06
CA LEU A 149 -11.88 8.32 -2.84
C LEU A 149 -13.09 8.13 -3.77
N PRO A 150 -14.31 8.25 -3.23
CA PRO A 150 -15.54 8.02 -4.00
C PRO A 150 -15.65 8.93 -5.22
N LYS A 151 -16.10 8.37 -6.36
CA LYS A 151 -16.27 9.12 -7.62
C LYS A 151 -17.08 10.41 -7.42
N SER A 152 -18.16 10.36 -6.65
CA SER A 152 -18.97 11.53 -6.33
C SER A 152 -18.20 12.65 -5.64
N SER A 153 -17.27 12.31 -4.74
CA SER A 153 -16.43 13.28 -4.04
C SER A 153 -15.37 13.87 -4.97
N LEU A 154 -14.78 13.03 -5.84
CA LEU A 154 -13.84 13.45 -6.88
C LEU A 154 -14.46 14.44 -7.85
N ASP A 155 -15.66 14.13 -8.37
CA ASP A 155 -16.35 14.95 -9.36
C ASP A 155 -16.71 16.32 -8.81
N ILE A 156 -17.13 16.40 -7.54
CA ILE A 156 -17.41 17.67 -6.85
C ILE A 156 -16.16 18.52 -6.72
N VAL A 157 -15.03 17.92 -6.34
CA VAL A 157 -13.78 18.65 -6.08
C VAL A 157 -13.11 19.10 -7.37
N LEU A 158 -13.10 18.26 -8.40
CA LEU A 158 -12.41 18.52 -9.67
C LEU A 158 -13.30 19.19 -10.71
N GLY A 159 -14.61 19.23 -10.48
CA GLY A 159 -15.61 19.83 -11.37
C GLY A 159 -15.76 19.13 -12.72
N LYS A 160 -15.21 17.91 -12.87
CA LYS A 160 -15.25 17.09 -14.08
C LYS A 160 -15.15 15.61 -13.71
N GLU A 161 -15.67 14.75 -14.58
CA GLU A 161 -15.52 13.31 -14.43
C GLU A 161 -14.08 12.87 -14.72
N PHE A 162 -13.54 12.06 -13.81
CA PHE A 162 -12.26 11.39 -13.97
C PHE A 162 -12.38 9.93 -13.52
N LEU A 163 -11.55 9.07 -14.13
CA LEU A 163 -11.38 7.69 -13.68
C LEU A 163 -10.20 7.61 -12.73
N LEU A 164 -10.45 7.26 -11.46
CA LEU A 164 -9.39 6.95 -10.53
C LEU A 164 -8.67 5.67 -10.97
N LYS A 165 -7.34 5.69 -11.00
CA LYS A 165 -6.53 4.50 -11.32
C LYS A 165 -5.93 3.87 -10.07
N TRP A 166 -5.32 4.70 -9.24
CA TRP A 166 -4.72 4.26 -7.98
C TRP A 166 -4.55 5.44 -7.04
N VAL A 167 -4.48 5.13 -5.75
CA VAL A 167 -4.10 6.07 -4.69
C VAL A 167 -2.97 5.43 -3.89
N VAL A 168 -1.90 6.17 -3.63
CA VAL A 168 -0.83 5.77 -2.71
C VAL A 168 -0.86 6.68 -1.51
N ARG A 169 -1.08 6.10 -0.33
CA ARG A 169 -0.81 6.76 0.94
C ARG A 169 0.62 6.42 1.36
N PHE A 170 1.47 7.42 1.50
CA PHE A 170 2.84 7.23 1.98
C PHE A 170 3.02 7.78 3.40
N LEU A 171 3.87 7.11 4.16
CA LEU A 171 4.30 7.49 5.50
C LEU A 171 5.82 7.44 5.56
N VAL A 172 6.43 8.46 6.17
CA VAL A 172 7.88 8.56 6.34
C VAL A 172 8.18 8.69 7.83
N HIS A 173 8.96 7.75 8.36
CA HIS A 173 9.37 7.73 9.76
C HIS A 173 10.88 7.89 9.90
N ILE A 174 11.32 8.53 10.98
CA ILE A 174 12.73 8.56 11.38
C ILE A 174 13.02 7.27 12.17
N LYS A 175 13.90 6.41 11.64
CA LYS A 175 14.25 5.10 12.20
C LYS A 175 14.64 5.18 13.68
N CYS A 176 15.46 6.16 14.03
CA CYS A 176 16.06 6.27 15.36
C CYS A 176 15.11 6.82 16.44
N ARG A 177 13.97 7.41 16.05
CA ARG A 177 13.08 8.10 16.99
C ARG A 177 11.65 7.57 16.96
N GLY A 178 11.30 6.72 15.99
CA GLY A 178 9.93 6.25 15.79
C GLY A 178 8.94 7.37 15.45
N VAL A 179 9.43 8.57 15.12
CA VAL A 179 8.62 9.75 14.85
C VAL A 179 8.20 9.74 13.38
N LEU A 180 6.91 9.96 13.15
CA LEU A 180 6.36 10.20 11.81
C LEU A 180 6.79 11.61 11.36
N THR A 181 7.63 11.70 10.34
CA THR A 181 8.07 12.96 9.73
C THR A 181 7.00 13.51 8.82
N THR A 182 6.48 12.67 7.90
CA THR A 182 5.45 13.11 6.96
C THR A 182 4.50 11.98 6.59
N LYS A 183 3.28 12.38 6.23
CA LYS A 183 2.21 11.55 5.69
C LYS A 183 1.60 12.30 4.52
N GLY A 184 1.44 11.61 3.41
CA GLY A 184 0.82 12.20 2.22
C GLY A 184 0.09 11.19 1.37
N TYR A 185 -0.51 11.71 0.31
CA TYR A 185 -1.25 10.94 -0.68
C TYR A 185 -0.81 11.36 -2.08
N LEU A 186 -0.56 10.39 -2.94
CA LEU A 186 -0.44 10.57 -4.37
C LEU A 186 -1.58 9.82 -5.04
N LEU A 187 -2.10 10.37 -6.13
CA LEU A 187 -3.17 9.74 -6.89
C LEU A 187 -2.97 9.92 -8.38
N SER A 188 -3.48 8.97 -9.16
CA SER A 188 -3.43 9.00 -10.62
C SER A 188 -4.85 8.94 -11.18
N LEU A 189 -5.16 9.94 -12.00
CA LEU A 189 -6.44 10.06 -12.69
C LEU A 189 -6.24 9.82 -14.19
N GLY A 190 -7.11 9.00 -14.75
CA GLY A 190 -7.40 8.90 -16.17
C GLY A 190 -8.51 9.89 -16.57
N LYS A 191 -8.45 10.36 -17.81
CA LYS A 191 -9.59 11.03 -18.44
C LYS A 191 -10.61 9.99 -18.85
#